data_AF-A0A0R1K844-F1
#
_entry.id   AF-A0A0R1K844-F1
#
_cell.length_a   1.000
_cell.length_b   1.000
_cell.length_c   1.000
_cell.angle_alpha   90.00
_cell.angle_beta   90.00
_cell.angle_gamma   90.00
#
_symmetry.space_group_name_H-M   'P 1'
#
loop_
_entity.id
_entity.type
_entity.pdbx_description
1 polymer ?
#
loop_
_entity_poly.entity_id
_entity_poly.type
_entity_poly.pdbx_seq_one_letter_code
_entity_poly.pdbx_strand_id
1 'polypeptide(L)' 'MLAELIGGSRDGERLVVCDVIGAGIGDRVIITTGSSARRMLEDDAIPVDAAVVGIIDENCESV' A
#
# COMPACT_ATOMS: atom_id res chain seq x y z
N MET A 1 -3.50 5.43 -6.31
CA MET A 1 -4.48 5.38 -5.21
C MET A 1 -4.01 6.30 -4.07
N LEU A 2 -4.93 6.99 -3.38
CA LEU A 2 -4.59 7.73 -2.15
C LEU A 2 -4.82 6.80 -0.96
N ALA A 3 -3.78 6.55 -0.17
CA ALA A 3 -3.85 5.74 1.04
C ALA A 3 -3.51 6.58 2.27
N GLU A 4 -4.14 6.27 3.40
CA GLU A 4 -3.85 6.86 4.70
C GLU A 4 -3.25 5.76 5.59
N LEU A 5 -2.10 6.03 6.19
CA LEU A 5 -1.45 5.10 7.12
C LEU A 5 -2.25 5.04 8.42
N ILE A 6 -2.54 3.82 8.87
CA ILE A 6 -3.31 3.56 10.10
C ILE A 6 -2.38 3.03 11.21
N GLY A 7 -2.40 3.70 12.36
CA GLY A 7 -1.65 3.34 13.55
C GLY A 7 -0.14 3.63 13.51
N GLY A 8 0.53 3.39 14.64
CA GLY A 8 1.96 3.63 14.79
C GLY A 8 2.34 5.12 14.81
N SER A 9 3.60 5.44 14.49
CA SER A 9 4.14 6.80 14.56
C SER A 9 3.81 7.69 13.36
N ARG A 10 3.30 7.10 12.27
CA ARG A 10 2.95 7.79 11.01
C ARG A 10 1.45 7.79 10.76
N ASP A 11 0.66 7.57 11.81
CA ASP A 11 -0.80 7.53 11.74
C ASP A 11 -1.35 8.84 11.15
N GLY A 12 -2.28 8.72 10.20
CA GLY A 12 -2.88 9.83 9.46
C GLY A 12 -2.02 10.40 8.32
N GLU A 13 -0.79 9.93 8.12
CA GLU A 13 0.02 10.32 6.96
C GLU A 13 -0.59 9.77 5.67
N ARG A 14 -0.62 10.59 4.62
CA ARG A 14 -1.21 10.23 3.33
C ARG A 14 -0.14 10.01 2.27
N LEU A 15 -0.31 8.95 1.50
CA LEU A 15 0.61 8.52 0.46
C LEU A 15 -0.14 8.30 -0.85
N VAL A 16 0.50 8.64 -1.96
CA VAL A 16 0.07 8.16 -3.28
C VAL A 16 0.76 6.83 -3.54
N VAL A 17 -0.02 5.79 -3.79
CA VAL A 17 0.50 4.43 -3.99
C VAL A 17 0.05 3.87 -5.33
N CYS A 18 0.90 3.06 -5.95
CA CYS A 18 0.56 2.26 -7.11
C CYS A 18 -0.29 1.06 -6.65
N ASP A 19 -1.49 0.91 -7.21
CA ASP A 19 -2.33 -0.25 -6.96
C ASP A 19 -2.33 -1.14 -8.19
N VAL A 20 -1.83 -2.36 -8.03
CA VAL A 20 -1.77 -3.39 -9.06
C VAL A 20 -2.64 -4.61 -8.74
N ILE A 21 -3.34 -4.58 -7.61
CA ILE A 21 -4.19 -5.67 -7.14
C ILE A 21 -5.67 -5.36 -7.39
N GLY A 22 -6.04 -4.08 -7.39
CA GLY A 22 -7.39 -3.62 -7.66
C GLY A 22 -8.22 -3.40 -6.39
N ALA A 23 -7.61 -2.79 -5.38
CA ALA A 23 -8.30 -2.39 -4.17
C ALA A 23 -9.29 -1.24 -4.44
N GLY A 24 -10.44 -1.30 -3.78
CA GLY A 24 -11.48 -0.29 -3.80
C GLY A 24 -11.25 0.84 -2.80
N ILE A 25 -12.09 1.86 -2.88
CA ILE A 25 -12.17 2.88 -1.84
C ILE A 25 -12.74 2.24 -0.57
N GLY A 26 -12.01 2.36 0.54
CA GLY A 26 -12.40 1.80 1.84
C GLY A 26 -11.69 0.50 2.19
N ASP A 27 -11.04 -0.15 1.22
CA ASP A 27 -10.25 -1.36 1.47
C ASP A 27 -9.04 -1.05 2.36
N ARG A 28 -8.78 -1.94 3.31
CA ARG A 28 -7.54 -1.92 4.07
C ARG A 28 -6.49 -2.69 3.28
N VAL A 29 -5.33 -2.07 3.09
CA VAL A 29 -4.28 -2.60 2.22
C VAL A 29 -2.93 -2.62 2.93
N ILE A 30 -2.07 -3.52 2.48
CA ILE A 30 -0.67 -3.56 2.89
C ILE A 30 0.15 -2.85 1.81
N ILE A 31 0.99 -1.90 2.23
CA ILE A 31 1.82 -1.08 1.35
C ILE A 31 3.29 -1.39 1.63
N THR A 32 4.06 -1.60 0.57
CA THR A 32 5.53 -1.59 0.64
C THR A 32 6.05 -0.28 0.07
N THR A 33 7.22 0.18 0.53
CA THR A 33 7.86 1.41 0.06
C THR A 33 9.32 1.19 -0.36
N GLY A 34 9.89 2.16 -1.10
CA GLY A 34 11.27 2.11 -1.58
C GLY A 34 11.48 1.11 -2.71
N SER A 35 12.65 0.45 -2.74
CA SER A 35 13.00 -0.50 -3.81
C SER A 35 12.08 -1.72 -3.86
N SER A 36 11.52 -2.15 -2.74
CA SER A 36 10.56 -3.26 -2.67
C SER A 36 9.27 -2.96 -3.46
N ALA A 37 8.87 -1.69 -3.58
CA ALA A 37 7.71 -1.31 -4.38
C ALA A 37 7.92 -1.60 -5.86
N ARG A 38 9.15 -1.37 -6.37
CA ARG A 38 9.52 -1.70 -7.76
C ARG A 38 9.56 -3.20 -8.02
N ARG A 39 9.91 -4.00 -7.01
CA ARG A 39 9.88 -5.47 -7.11
C ARG A 39 8.45 -6.02 -7.25
N MET A 40 7.45 -5.39 -6.65
CA MET A 40 6.04 -5.73 -6.85
C MET A 40 5.60 -5.56 -8.32
N LEU A 41 6.23 -4.63 -9.03
CA LEU A 41 5.97 -4.35 -10.44
C LEU A 41 6.88 -5.15 -11.40
N GLU A 42 7.71 -6.04 -10.85
CA GLU A 42 8.68 -6.87 -11.59
C GLU A 42 9.67 -6.07 -12.46
N ASP A 43 9.82 -4.77 -12.21
CA ASP A 43 10.71 -3.88 -12.98
C ASP A 43 11.40 -2.86 -12.06
N ASP A 44 12.73 -2.96 -11.97
CA ASP A 44 13.57 -2.07 -11.15
C ASP A 44 13.68 -0.64 -11.70
N ALA A 45 13.38 -0.43 -12.99
CA ALA A 45 13.48 0.86 -13.64
C ALA A 45 12.22 1.71 -13.46
N ILE A 46 11.11 1.13 -13.00
CA ILE A 46 9.86 1.87 -12.80
C ILE A 46 10.03 2.88 -11.66
N PRO A 47 9.71 4.17 -11.87
CA PRO A 47 9.87 5.22 -10.86
C PRO A 47 8.72 5.22 -9.84
N VAL A 48 8.53 4.10 -9.14
CA VAL A 48 7.54 3.93 -8.07
C VAL A 48 8.26 3.62 -6.77
N ASP A 49 7.84 4.29 -5.70
CA ASP A 49 8.39 4.17 -4.35
C ASP A 49 7.36 3.71 -3.33
N ALA A 50 6.11 3.48 -3.72
CA ALA A 50 5.06 2.89 -2.89
C ALA A 50 4.07 2.06 -3.72
N ALA A 51 3.82 0.82 -3.30
CA ALA A 51 2.91 -0.09 -4.00
C ALA A 51 2.05 -0.89 -3.01
N VAL A 52 0.79 -1.12 -3.38
CA VAL A 52 -0.10 -2.08 -2.73
C VAL A 52 0.38 -3.50 -3.03
N VAL A 53 0.62 -4.29 -1.98
CA VAL A 53 1.12 -5.68 -2.08
C VAL A 53 0.11 -6.71 -1.56
N GLY A 54 -0.98 -6.26 -0.93
CA GLY A 54 -2.07 -7.13 -0.51
C GLY A 54 -3.28 -6.34 0.00
N ILE A 55 -4.42 -7.01 0.02
CA ILE A 55 -5.67 -6.52 0.61
C ILE A 55 -5.90 -7.29 1.90
N ILE A 56 -6.28 -6.59 2.96
CA ILE A 56 -6.58 -7.17 4.27
C ILE A 56 -8.06 -7.53 4.28
N ASP A 57 -8.36 -8.80 4.57
CA ASP A 57 -9.75 -9.26 4.72
C ASP A 57 -10.50 -8.45 5.80
N GLU A 58 -11.79 -8.23 5.56
CA GLU A 58 -12.66 -7.43 6.44
C GLU A 58 -12.69 -7.99 7.87
N ASN A 59 -12.62 -9.31 8.03
CA ASN A 59 -12.66 -10.01 9.31
C ASN A 59 -11.37 -9.93 10.12
N CYS A 60 -10.30 -9.33 9.58
CA CYS A 60 -9.07 -9.12 10.31
C CYS A 60 -9.22 -7.88 11.21
N GLU A 61 -9.41 -8.08 12.52
CA GLU A 61 -9.45 -6.97 13.47
C GLU A 61 -8.04 -6.50 13.82
N SER A 62 -7.83 -5.19 13.75
CA SER A 62 -6.63 -4.53 14.26
C SER A 62 -6.68 -4.53 15.78
N VAL A 63 -5.88 -5.40 16.40
CA VAL A 63 -5.70 -5.50 17.86
C VAL A 63 -5.01 -4.27 18.45
#